data_AF-A0A973AGC8-F1
#
_entry.id   AF-A0A973AGC8-F1
#
_cell.length_a   1.000
_cell.length_b   1.000
_cell.length_c   1.000
_cell.angle_alpha   90.00
_cell.angle_beta   90.00
_cell.angle_gamma   90.00
#
_symmetry.space_group_name_H-M   'P 1'
#
loop_
_entity.id
_entity.type
_entity.pdbx_description
1 polymer ?
#
loop_
_entity_poly.entity_id
_entity_poly.type
_entity_poly.pdbx_seq_one_letter_code
_entity_poly.pdbx_strand_id
1 'polypeptide(L)'
;RTLAAYCRPDNLLRVDDVVEIIYKCAKALHYAHGRGVIHRDIKPSNVMLTTDNDVRIIDFGIAIVSDSEVSRIEGIAGSPSYMSPEQVQSEELTSRSDLYSLGAVMYELLTGFRPFRADNLSKLLHQIVYATPPPIHTYRDDLPEELERVVMTAMQKEPNKRLVTGNAMAAELTRVYKDLRQKYDSLDNQEHFDLLRTLTFFHEFSHAEIWEVLRASDWHEYQDHEDIVREGEVDDRFYIIVAGSVLVQANGMNLGKLSNGDCFGETSYVRGARRQASIQADGQVTILRVSSTLMEQVSSACQLRFNKVFLKSLITRLQSAGGANT
;
A
#
# COMPACT_ATOMS: atom_id res chain seq x y z
N ARG A 1 -7.04 4.49 -11.44
CA ARG A 1 -7.43 3.07 -11.26
C ARG A 1 -8.42 2.98 -10.10
N THR A 2 -9.22 1.92 -9.95
CA THR A 2 -10.07 1.77 -8.76
C THR A 2 -9.27 1.19 -7.59
N LEU A 3 -9.75 1.39 -6.36
CA LEU A 3 -9.10 0.84 -5.17
C LEU A 3 -9.14 -0.69 -5.10
N ALA A 4 -10.02 -1.34 -5.88
CA ALA A 4 -10.08 -2.80 -5.98
C ALA A 4 -8.75 -3.46 -6.38
N ALA A 5 -7.87 -2.72 -7.07
CA ALA A 5 -6.53 -3.19 -7.40
C ALA A 5 -5.65 -3.40 -6.14
N TYR A 6 -5.94 -2.71 -5.04
CA TYR A 6 -5.11 -2.66 -3.84
C TYR A 6 -5.68 -3.41 -2.63
N CYS A 7 -6.65 -4.30 -2.89
CA CYS A 7 -7.30 -5.11 -1.86
C CYS A 7 -6.70 -6.52 -1.74
N ARG A 8 -5.44 -6.70 -2.14
CA ARG A 8 -4.75 -8.00 -2.12
C ARG A 8 -3.44 -7.89 -1.33
N PRO A 9 -3.07 -8.91 -0.52
CA PRO A 9 -1.85 -8.86 0.30
C PRO A 9 -0.57 -8.57 -0.49
N ASP A 10 -0.49 -8.99 -1.74
CA ASP A 10 0.63 -8.78 -2.66
C ASP A 10 0.65 -7.39 -3.32
N ASN A 11 -0.36 -6.55 -3.09
CA ASN A 11 -0.48 -5.23 -3.71
C ASN A 11 -1.19 -4.21 -2.80
N LEU A 12 -0.87 -4.19 -1.51
CA LEU A 12 -1.45 -3.21 -0.58
C LEU A 12 -0.87 -1.81 -0.78
N LEU A 13 -1.67 -0.80 -0.46
CA LEU A 13 -1.21 0.59 -0.35
C LEU A 13 -0.44 0.79 0.97
N ARG A 14 0.38 1.85 1.01
CA ARG A 14 1.00 2.28 2.26
C ARG A 14 -0.07 2.78 3.23
N VAL A 15 0.20 2.65 4.52
CA VAL A 15 -0.78 2.94 5.58
C VAL A 15 -1.19 4.41 5.57
N ASP A 16 -0.24 5.31 5.37
CA ASP A 16 -0.45 6.75 5.24
C ASP A 16 -1.31 7.09 4.01
N ASP A 17 -1.08 6.40 2.89
CA ASP A 17 -1.92 6.56 1.69
C ASP A 17 -3.35 6.07 1.94
N VAL A 18 -3.52 4.90 2.59
CA VAL A 18 -4.86 4.42 2.98
C VAL A 18 -5.56 5.43 3.88
N VAL A 19 -4.87 5.95 4.90
CA VAL A 19 -5.43 6.95 5.81
C VAL A 19 -5.83 8.23 5.07
N GLU A 20 -5.00 8.72 4.15
CA GLU A 20 -5.30 9.91 3.34
C GLU A 20 -6.49 9.68 2.39
N ILE A 21 -6.52 8.53 1.72
CA ILE A 21 -7.60 8.16 0.80
C ILE A 21 -8.94 8.07 1.54
N ILE A 22 -8.96 7.37 2.68
CA ILE A 22 -10.18 7.22 3.49
C ILE A 22 -10.59 8.55 4.11
N TYR A 23 -9.63 9.40 4.51
CA TYR A 23 -9.92 10.77 4.94
C TYR A 23 -10.64 11.57 3.85
N LYS A 24 -10.13 11.56 2.61
CA LYS A 24 -10.77 12.24 1.46
C LYS A 24 -12.16 11.67 1.19
N CYS A 25 -12.32 10.35 1.23
CA CYS A 25 -13.63 9.70 1.08
C CYS A 25 -14.63 10.12 2.16
N ALA A 26 -14.20 10.14 3.43
CA ALA A 26 -15.04 10.55 4.55
C ALA A 26 -15.50 12.02 4.43
N LYS A 27 -14.63 12.91 3.95
CA LYS A 27 -14.98 14.31 3.65
C LYS A 27 -15.99 14.42 2.51
N ALA A 28 -15.79 13.66 1.43
CA ALA A 28 -16.70 13.63 0.29
C ALA A 28 -18.09 13.11 0.67
N LEU A 29 -18.15 12.00 1.44
CA LEU A 29 -19.39 11.47 2.00
C LEU A 29 -20.08 12.48 2.90
N HIS A 30 -19.36 13.13 3.80
CA HIS A 30 -19.93 14.16 4.67
C HIS A 30 -20.59 15.30 3.87
N TYR A 31 -19.94 15.74 2.78
CA TYR A 31 -20.49 16.76 1.89
C TYR A 31 -21.79 16.30 1.20
N ALA A 32 -21.85 15.05 0.75
CA ALA A 32 -23.05 14.46 0.13
C ALA A 32 -24.18 14.27 1.16
N HIS A 33 -23.87 13.74 2.34
CA HIS A 33 -24.83 13.55 3.43
C HIS A 33 -25.47 14.87 3.87
N GLY A 34 -24.69 15.96 3.90
CA GLY A 34 -25.21 17.31 4.19
C GLY A 34 -26.23 17.83 3.15
N ARG A 35 -26.38 17.15 2.01
CA ARG A 35 -27.39 17.43 0.96
C ARG A 35 -28.49 16.38 0.91
N GLY A 36 -28.55 15.49 1.91
CA GLY A 36 -29.52 14.40 1.95
C GLY A 36 -29.22 13.25 0.99
N VAL A 37 -28.02 13.19 0.41
CA VAL A 37 -27.62 12.12 -0.51
C VAL A 37 -26.82 11.06 0.25
N ILE A 38 -27.30 9.82 0.24
CA ILE A 38 -26.62 8.63 0.78
C ILE A 38 -26.13 7.81 -0.41
N HIS A 39 -24.87 7.35 -0.39
CA HIS A 39 -24.24 6.65 -1.49
C HIS A 39 -24.75 5.22 -1.68
N ARG A 40 -24.94 4.47 -0.58
CA ARG A 40 -25.49 3.11 -0.49
C ARG A 40 -24.62 1.98 -1.07
N ASP A 41 -23.69 2.27 -1.98
CA ASP A 41 -22.81 1.25 -2.58
C ASP A 41 -21.32 1.61 -2.46
N ILE A 42 -20.85 1.92 -1.25
CA ILE A 42 -19.42 2.19 -1.03
C ILE A 42 -18.64 0.86 -1.02
N LYS A 43 -17.71 0.73 -1.97
CA LYS A 43 -16.83 -0.43 -2.13
C LYS A 43 -15.59 -0.04 -2.94
N PRO A 44 -14.51 -0.86 -2.96
CA PRO A 44 -13.25 -0.49 -3.60
C PRO A 44 -13.36 -0.23 -5.11
N SER A 45 -14.32 -0.85 -5.81
CA SER A 45 -14.56 -0.59 -7.24
C SER A 45 -15.17 0.79 -7.51
N ASN A 46 -15.82 1.40 -6.52
CA ASN A 46 -16.53 2.68 -6.64
C ASN A 46 -15.69 3.86 -6.09
N VAL A 47 -14.42 3.61 -5.79
CA VAL A 47 -13.46 4.64 -5.38
C VAL A 47 -12.28 4.62 -6.36
N MET A 48 -12.06 5.73 -7.04
CA MET A 48 -11.00 5.91 -8.02
C MET A 48 -9.84 6.71 -7.43
N LEU A 49 -8.63 6.20 -7.64
CA LEU A 49 -7.38 6.94 -7.49
C LEU A 49 -6.96 7.50 -8.85
N THR A 50 -6.78 8.81 -8.94
CA THR A 50 -6.32 9.51 -10.15
C THR A 50 -4.80 9.41 -10.28
N THR A 51 -4.26 9.80 -11.45
CA THR A 51 -2.81 9.88 -11.68
C THR A 51 -2.12 10.95 -10.82
N ASP A 52 -2.89 11.90 -10.31
CA ASP A 52 -2.40 13.01 -9.48
C ASP A 52 -2.56 12.71 -7.97
N ASN A 53 -2.72 11.42 -7.62
CA ASN A 53 -2.95 10.92 -6.26
C ASN A 53 -4.19 11.52 -5.56
N ASP A 54 -5.19 11.92 -6.35
CA ASP A 54 -6.49 12.40 -5.86
C ASP A 54 -7.53 11.27 -5.86
N VAL A 55 -8.57 11.41 -5.04
CA VAL A 55 -9.57 10.36 -4.81
C VAL A 55 -10.96 10.85 -5.20
N ARG A 56 -11.66 10.02 -5.97
CA ARG A 56 -13.04 10.28 -6.38
C ARG A 56 -13.93 9.10 -6.06
N ILE A 57 -15.04 9.38 -5.37
CA ILE A 57 -16.14 8.42 -5.21
C ILE A 57 -17.02 8.53 -6.46
N ILE A 58 -17.28 7.40 -7.11
CA ILE A 58 -18.10 7.27 -8.31
C ILE A 58 -19.33 6.41 -8.02
N ASP A 59 -20.32 6.45 -8.92
CA ASP A 59 -21.49 5.57 -8.88
C ASP A 59 -22.33 5.68 -7.59
N PHE A 60 -22.74 6.90 -7.24
CA PHE A 60 -23.77 7.11 -6.22
C PHE A 60 -25.00 6.27 -6.56
N GLY A 61 -25.30 5.30 -5.70
CA GLY A 61 -26.18 4.20 -6.03
C GLY A 61 -27.60 4.65 -6.37
N ILE A 62 -28.00 4.43 -7.63
CA ILE A 62 -29.41 4.48 -8.08
C ILE A 62 -30.11 3.12 -7.77
N ALA A 63 -29.36 2.11 -7.32
CA ALA A 63 -29.89 0.78 -7.10
C ALA A 63 -30.74 0.71 -5.81
N ILE A 64 -32.04 0.92 -5.96
CA ILE A 64 -33.03 0.34 -5.06
C ILE A 64 -33.02 -1.15 -5.39
N VAL A 65 -32.40 -1.95 -4.53
CA VAL A 65 -32.44 -3.41 -4.66
C VAL A 65 -33.91 -3.82 -4.53
N SER A 66 -34.50 -4.25 -5.64
CA SER A 66 -35.74 -5.00 -5.64
C SER A 66 -35.40 -6.48 -5.47
N ASP A 67 -36.24 -7.24 -4.76
CA ASP A 67 -36.07 -8.69 -4.52
C ASP A 67 -35.79 -9.49 -5.82
N SER A 68 -36.18 -8.98 -6.98
CA SER A 68 -35.96 -9.59 -8.28
C SER A 68 -34.50 -9.55 -8.79
N GLU A 69 -33.65 -8.63 -8.33
CA GLU A 69 -32.25 -8.50 -8.82
C GLU A 69 -31.25 -9.38 -8.07
N VAL A 70 -31.63 -9.94 -6.91
CA VAL A 70 -30.79 -10.85 -6.11
C VAL A 70 -30.48 -12.15 -6.87
N SER A 71 -31.28 -12.50 -7.87
CA SER A 71 -31.20 -13.77 -8.61
C SER A 71 -30.39 -13.73 -9.92
N ARG A 72 -29.84 -12.58 -10.34
CA ARG A 72 -29.19 -12.42 -11.66
C ARG A 72 -27.73 -11.95 -11.65
N ILE A 73 -27.10 -11.88 -10.49
CA ILE A 73 -25.67 -11.55 -10.40
C ILE A 73 -24.86 -12.84 -10.44
N GLU A 74 -24.38 -13.21 -11.62
CA GLU A 74 -23.33 -14.21 -11.79
C GLU A 74 -22.10 -13.83 -10.94
N GLY A 75 -21.58 -14.76 -10.11
CA GLY A 75 -20.35 -14.55 -9.33
C GLY A 75 -20.56 -14.18 -7.86
N ILE A 76 -21.21 -15.06 -7.11
CA ILE A 76 -21.40 -15.00 -5.65
C ILE A 76 -20.03 -14.86 -4.95
N ALA A 77 -19.72 -13.66 -4.45
CA ALA A 77 -18.97 -13.39 -3.20
C ALA A 77 -18.53 -11.92 -3.05
N GLY A 78 -18.53 -11.10 -4.13
CA GLY A 78 -17.92 -9.77 -4.12
C GLY A 78 -18.69 -8.68 -3.37
N SER A 79 -19.84 -8.28 -3.93
CA SER A 79 -20.50 -7.01 -3.60
C SER A 79 -21.12 -6.90 -2.19
N PRO A 80 -21.66 -7.96 -1.55
CA PRO A 80 -22.29 -7.83 -0.24
C PRO A 80 -21.29 -7.57 0.90
N SER A 81 -20.00 -7.85 0.70
CA SER A 81 -18.97 -7.81 1.75
C SER A 81 -18.77 -6.44 2.41
N TYR A 82 -19.29 -5.38 1.79
CA TYR A 82 -19.23 -4.00 2.28
C TYR A 82 -20.59 -3.45 2.73
N MET A 83 -21.67 -4.24 2.60
CA MET A 83 -23.00 -3.81 3.02
C MET A 83 -23.05 -3.69 4.55
N SER A 84 -23.72 -2.64 5.02
CA SER A 84 -24.04 -2.49 6.44
C SER A 84 -25.14 -3.45 6.90
N PRO A 85 -25.23 -3.78 8.20
CA PRO A 85 -26.30 -4.64 8.74
C PRO A 85 -27.70 -4.17 8.34
N GLU A 86 -27.96 -2.86 8.42
CA GLU A 86 -29.23 -2.26 8.05
C GLU A 86 -29.55 -2.43 6.54
N GLN A 87 -28.54 -2.48 5.67
CA GLN A 87 -28.76 -2.81 4.24
C GLN A 87 -29.15 -4.27 4.06
N VAL A 88 -28.48 -5.19 4.77
CA VAL A 88 -28.79 -6.62 4.70
C VAL A 88 -30.20 -6.91 5.23
N GLN A 89 -30.60 -6.18 6.27
CA GLN A 89 -31.92 -6.31 6.90
C GLN A 89 -33.01 -5.47 6.23
N SER A 90 -32.67 -4.71 5.18
CA SER A 90 -33.60 -3.80 4.48
C SER A 90 -34.27 -2.78 5.42
N GLU A 91 -33.52 -2.31 6.41
CA GLU A 91 -33.89 -1.24 7.32
C GLU A 91 -33.61 0.14 6.70
N GLU A 92 -34.04 1.21 7.38
CA GLU A 92 -33.82 2.58 6.92
C GLU A 92 -32.32 2.92 6.90
N LEU A 93 -31.83 3.25 5.70
CA LEU A 93 -30.44 3.63 5.51
C LEU A 93 -30.20 5.07 5.92
N THR A 94 -29.08 5.31 6.59
CA THR A 94 -28.65 6.65 7.01
C THR A 94 -27.25 6.95 6.50
N SER A 95 -26.75 8.17 6.74
CA SER A 95 -25.35 8.52 6.49
C SER A 95 -24.35 7.55 7.13
N ARG A 96 -24.74 6.92 8.25
CA ARG A 96 -23.91 5.95 8.99
C ARG A 96 -23.78 4.60 8.28
N SER A 97 -24.67 4.28 7.33
CA SER A 97 -24.58 3.09 6.49
C SER A 97 -23.36 3.19 5.56
N ASP A 98 -23.16 4.35 4.93
CA ASP A 98 -21.95 4.60 4.11
C ASP A 98 -20.66 4.57 4.93
N LEU A 99 -20.70 5.03 6.19
CA LEU A 99 -19.52 5.01 7.07
C LEU A 99 -19.12 3.58 7.46
N TYR A 100 -20.09 2.68 7.64
CA TYR A 100 -19.80 1.25 7.84
C TYR A 100 -19.10 0.68 6.61
N SER A 101 -19.67 0.93 5.43
CA SER A 101 -19.10 0.44 4.17
C SER A 101 -17.70 1.00 3.93
N LEU A 102 -17.46 2.27 4.25
CA LEU A 102 -16.13 2.88 4.18
C LEU A 102 -15.16 2.24 5.20
N GLY A 103 -15.63 1.88 6.40
CA GLY A 103 -14.87 1.10 7.38
C GLY A 103 -14.49 -0.28 6.84
N ALA A 104 -15.41 -0.98 6.18
CA ALA A 104 -15.13 -2.27 5.53
C ALA A 104 -14.12 -2.16 4.38
N VAL A 105 -14.18 -1.09 3.58
CA VAL A 105 -13.18 -0.76 2.55
C VAL A 105 -11.81 -0.52 3.20
N MET A 106 -11.77 0.29 4.26
CA MET A 106 -10.54 0.59 4.99
C MET A 106 -9.91 -0.67 5.59
N TYR A 107 -10.72 -1.56 6.17
CA TYR A 107 -10.27 -2.85 6.70
C TYR A 107 -9.55 -3.67 5.62
N GLU A 108 -10.14 -3.80 4.43
CA GLU A 108 -9.56 -4.61 3.36
C GLU A 108 -8.34 -3.95 2.73
N LEU A 109 -8.29 -2.62 2.63
CA LEU A 109 -7.09 -1.91 2.16
C LEU A 109 -5.91 -2.03 3.12
N LEU A 110 -6.18 -2.17 4.42
CA LEU A 110 -5.12 -2.36 5.42
C LEU A 110 -4.63 -3.81 5.45
N THR A 111 -5.53 -4.78 5.33
CA THR A 111 -5.21 -6.20 5.56
C THR A 111 -5.00 -7.00 4.28
N GLY A 112 -5.60 -6.59 3.16
CA GLY A 112 -5.76 -7.43 1.97
C GLY A 112 -6.86 -8.50 2.13
N PHE A 113 -7.60 -8.46 3.24
CA PHE A 113 -8.65 -9.40 3.55
C PHE A 113 -9.98 -8.70 3.79
N ARG A 114 -11.06 -9.25 3.22
CA ARG A 114 -12.41 -8.78 3.54
C ARG A 114 -12.73 -9.04 5.01
N PRO A 115 -13.48 -8.14 5.67
CA PRO A 115 -13.86 -8.31 7.07
C PRO A 115 -14.70 -9.57 7.33
N PHE A 116 -15.53 -9.95 6.35
CA PHE A 116 -16.37 -11.15 6.40
C PHE A 116 -16.20 -11.98 5.13
N ARG A 117 -16.18 -13.29 5.28
CA ARG A 117 -16.01 -14.27 4.20
C ARG A 117 -16.79 -15.53 4.54
N ALA A 118 -17.51 -16.07 3.57
CA ALA A 118 -18.22 -17.32 3.73
C ALA A 118 -18.39 -18.04 2.39
N ASP A 119 -18.61 -19.35 2.45
CA ASP A 119 -18.75 -20.22 1.28
C ASP A 119 -20.07 -19.99 0.51
N ASN A 120 -21.02 -19.29 1.12
CA ASN A 120 -22.28 -18.93 0.48
C ASN A 120 -22.83 -17.60 0.99
N LEU A 121 -23.74 -17.03 0.20
CA LEU A 121 -24.33 -15.72 0.44
C LEU A 121 -25.05 -15.64 1.79
N SER A 122 -25.89 -16.61 2.13
CA SER A 122 -26.67 -16.59 3.39
C SER A 122 -25.77 -16.54 4.62
N LYS A 123 -24.67 -17.32 4.63
CA LYS A 123 -23.67 -17.26 5.70
C LYS A 123 -22.95 -15.91 5.74
N LEU A 124 -22.61 -15.33 4.59
CA LEU A 124 -21.96 -14.02 4.52
C LEU A 124 -22.88 -12.92 5.09
N LEU A 125 -24.14 -12.89 4.68
CA LEU A 125 -25.14 -11.95 5.19
C LEU A 125 -25.33 -12.11 6.71
N HIS A 126 -25.39 -13.35 7.20
CA HIS A 126 -25.45 -13.63 8.63
C HIS A 126 -24.22 -13.09 9.38
N GLN A 127 -23.00 -13.24 8.83
CA GLN A 127 -21.79 -12.65 9.43
C GLN A 127 -21.83 -11.12 9.44
N ILE A 128 -22.29 -10.50 8.35
CA ILE A 128 -22.42 -9.04 8.25
C ILE A 128 -23.35 -8.50 9.36
N VAL A 129 -24.42 -9.20 9.68
CA VAL A 129 -25.36 -8.76 10.73
C VAL A 129 -24.83 -9.07 12.14
N TYR A 130 -24.29 -10.27 12.38
CA TYR A 130 -24.07 -10.77 13.75
C TYR A 130 -22.61 -10.99 14.17
N ALA A 131 -21.67 -11.15 13.23
CA ALA A 131 -20.28 -11.50 13.57
C ALA A 131 -19.38 -10.28 13.73
N THR A 132 -18.37 -10.38 14.58
CA THR A 132 -17.27 -9.39 14.67
C THR A 132 -16.18 -9.77 13.67
N PRO A 133 -15.63 -8.82 12.88
CA PRO A 133 -14.54 -9.15 11.97
C PRO A 133 -13.26 -9.45 12.77
N PRO A 134 -12.32 -10.25 12.23
CA PRO A 134 -11.04 -10.48 12.89
C PRO A 134 -10.30 -9.15 13.15
N PRO A 135 -9.60 -8.99 14.29
CA PRO A 135 -8.76 -7.80 14.52
C PRO A 135 -7.74 -7.62 13.39
N ILE A 136 -7.47 -6.38 12.99
CA ILE A 136 -6.48 -6.04 11.96
C ILE A 136 -5.09 -6.52 12.38
N HIS A 137 -4.75 -6.40 13.68
CA HIS A 137 -3.49 -6.88 14.23
C HIS A 137 -3.27 -8.40 14.10
N THR A 138 -4.30 -9.17 13.73
CA THR A 138 -4.14 -10.59 13.35
C THR A 138 -3.36 -10.75 12.04
N TYR A 139 -3.37 -9.72 11.18
CA TYR A 139 -2.71 -9.73 9.88
C TYR A 139 -1.55 -8.74 9.79
N ARG A 140 -1.61 -7.65 10.55
CA ARG A 140 -0.63 -6.56 10.54
C ARG A 140 -0.44 -5.98 11.94
N ASP A 141 0.54 -6.51 12.65
CA ASP A 141 0.91 -6.08 14.01
C ASP A 141 1.72 -4.77 14.05
N ASP A 142 2.19 -4.31 12.88
CA ASP A 142 2.93 -3.06 12.69
C ASP A 142 2.08 -1.79 12.75
N LEU A 143 0.75 -1.94 12.71
CA LEU A 143 -0.18 -0.80 12.63
C LEU A 143 -0.46 -0.16 13.99
N PRO A 144 -0.76 1.16 14.04
CA PRO A 144 -1.20 1.81 15.28
C PRO A 144 -2.56 1.27 15.77
N GLU A 145 -2.70 1.05 17.07
CA GLU A 145 -3.97 0.62 17.70
C GLU A 145 -5.12 1.60 17.43
N GLU A 146 -4.81 2.89 17.36
CA GLU A 146 -5.77 3.94 17.03
C GLU A 146 -6.40 3.74 15.65
N LEU A 147 -5.63 3.23 14.69
CA LEU A 147 -6.09 2.98 13.33
C LEU A 147 -7.13 1.84 13.32
N GLU A 148 -6.84 0.74 14.01
CA GLU A 148 -7.79 -0.35 14.18
C GLU A 148 -9.06 0.12 14.89
N ARG A 149 -8.91 0.92 15.95
CA ARG A 149 -10.06 1.47 16.69
C ARG A 149 -11.00 2.26 15.78
N VAL A 150 -10.47 3.07 14.85
CA VAL A 150 -11.31 3.82 13.89
C VAL A 150 -12.09 2.87 12.98
N VAL A 151 -11.43 1.85 12.42
CA VAL A 151 -12.06 0.86 11.54
C VAL A 151 -13.16 0.09 12.29
N MET A 152 -12.84 -0.42 13.48
CA MET A 152 -13.77 -1.21 14.28
C MET A 152 -14.95 -0.37 14.80
N THR A 153 -14.74 0.92 15.08
CA THR A 153 -15.83 1.85 15.43
C THR A 153 -16.74 2.12 14.24
N ALA A 154 -16.18 2.34 13.05
CA ALA A 154 -16.96 2.52 11.83
C ALA A 154 -17.81 1.28 11.52
N MET A 155 -17.29 0.08 11.80
CA MET A 155 -17.94 -1.21 11.54
C MET A 155 -18.81 -1.74 12.69
N GLN A 156 -19.12 -0.93 13.71
CA GLN A 156 -20.08 -1.33 14.76
C GLN A 156 -21.43 -1.72 14.15
N LYS A 157 -22.09 -2.75 14.69
CA LYS A 157 -23.35 -3.25 14.12
C LYS A 157 -24.47 -2.23 14.27
N GLU A 158 -24.64 -1.69 15.48
CA GLU A 158 -25.62 -0.65 15.76
C GLU A 158 -25.15 0.71 15.20
N PRO A 159 -25.92 1.37 14.32
CA PRO A 159 -25.50 2.63 13.70
C PRO A 159 -25.13 3.72 14.72
N ASN A 160 -25.87 3.85 15.82
CA ASN A 160 -25.62 4.85 16.87
C ASN A 160 -24.26 4.71 17.58
N LYS A 161 -23.68 3.50 17.60
CA LYS A 161 -22.33 3.22 18.15
C LYS A 161 -21.19 3.57 17.18
N ARG A 162 -21.51 3.87 15.91
CA ARG A 162 -20.54 4.32 14.91
C ARG A 162 -20.20 5.80 15.06
N LEU A 163 -19.22 6.24 14.27
CA LEU A 163 -18.91 7.64 14.06
C LEU A 163 -20.14 8.39 13.53
N VAL A 164 -20.37 9.60 14.04
CA VAL A 164 -21.61 10.37 13.77
C VAL A 164 -21.68 10.89 12.34
N THR A 165 -20.55 11.34 11.80
CA THR A 165 -20.46 11.95 10.47
C THR A 165 -19.13 11.60 9.80
N GLY A 166 -19.06 11.73 8.48
CA GLY A 166 -17.79 11.61 7.76
C GLY A 166 -16.73 12.62 8.25
N ASN A 167 -17.13 13.82 8.69
CA ASN A 167 -16.20 14.78 9.31
C ASN A 167 -15.63 14.28 10.64
N ALA A 168 -16.42 13.55 11.45
CA ALA A 168 -15.93 12.93 12.68
C ALA A 168 -14.91 11.82 12.38
N MET A 169 -15.18 10.98 11.37
CA MET A 169 -14.22 9.98 10.90
C MET A 169 -12.92 10.63 10.39
N ALA A 170 -13.04 11.69 9.60
CA ALA A 170 -11.90 12.45 9.10
C ALA A 170 -11.05 13.07 10.23
N ALA A 171 -11.68 13.53 11.31
CA ALA A 171 -10.98 14.05 12.47
C ALA A 171 -10.16 12.98 13.21
N GLU A 172 -10.72 11.78 13.40
CA GLU A 172 -9.97 10.66 13.99
C GLU A 172 -8.79 10.25 13.10
N LEU A 173 -9.01 10.13 11.79
CA LEU A 173 -7.94 9.81 10.82
C LEU A 173 -6.83 10.86 10.79
N THR A 174 -7.16 12.13 10.98
CA THR A 174 -6.16 13.21 11.07
C THR A 174 -5.23 13.03 12.27
N ARG A 175 -5.75 12.54 13.42
CA ARG A 175 -4.92 12.25 14.60
C ARG A 175 -3.98 11.09 14.30
N VAL A 176 -4.52 9.99 13.79
CA VAL A 176 -3.73 8.81 13.41
C VAL A 176 -2.63 9.16 12.40
N TYR A 177 -2.94 9.98 11.39
CA TYR A 177 -1.96 10.40 10.40
C TYR A 177 -0.81 11.20 11.01
N LYS A 178 -1.09 12.08 11.98
CA LYS A 178 -0.04 12.83 12.69
C LYS A 178 0.87 11.91 13.50
N ASP A 179 0.29 10.93 14.18
CA ASP A 179 1.04 9.99 15.02
C ASP A 179 1.91 9.06 14.15
N LEU A 180 1.36 8.58 13.02
CA LEU A 180 2.12 7.86 12.00
C LEU A 180 3.31 8.69 11.51
N ARG A 181 3.08 9.96 11.17
CA ARG A 181 4.13 10.85 10.68
C ARG A 181 5.19 11.13 11.74
N GLN A 182 4.82 11.30 13.01
CA GLN A 182 5.78 11.46 14.10
C GLN A 182 6.67 10.23 14.32
N LYS A 183 6.13 9.01 14.15
CA LYS A 183 6.96 7.79 14.14
C LYS A 183 7.96 7.79 12.98
N TYR A 184 7.53 8.24 11.80
CA TYR A 184 8.42 8.40 10.64
C TYR A 184 9.40 9.58 10.77
N ASP A 185 9.11 10.60 11.56
CA ASP A 185 10.02 11.74 11.80
C ASP A 185 10.93 11.50 13.04
N SER A 186 11.07 10.26 13.51
CA SER A 186 11.97 9.89 14.62
C SER A 186 13.44 10.14 14.30
N LEU A 187 14.29 10.25 15.33
CA LEU A 187 15.74 10.50 15.22
C LEU A 187 16.42 9.56 14.22
N ASP A 188 16.05 8.28 14.23
CA ASP A 188 16.57 7.25 13.32
C ASP A 188 16.34 7.61 11.85
N ASN A 189 15.21 8.22 11.51
CA ASN A 189 14.93 8.62 10.14
C ASN A 189 15.64 9.89 9.72
N GLN A 190 15.99 10.77 10.67
CA GLN A 190 16.88 11.89 10.39
C GLN A 190 18.32 11.40 10.12
N GLU A 191 18.80 10.42 10.88
CA GLU A 191 20.10 9.78 10.64
C GLU A 191 20.13 9.03 9.31
N HIS A 192 19.08 8.26 9.00
CA HIS A 192 18.90 7.61 7.70
C HIS A 192 18.86 8.63 6.55
N PHE A 193 18.16 9.74 6.74
CA PHE A 193 18.10 10.83 5.76
C PHE A 193 19.48 11.42 5.50
N ASP A 194 20.22 11.74 6.56
CA ASP A 194 21.57 12.29 6.45
C ASP A 194 22.51 11.29 5.78
N LEU A 195 22.37 9.99 6.07
CA LEU A 195 23.14 8.93 5.43
C LEU A 195 22.83 8.81 3.93
N LEU A 196 21.55 8.78 3.54
CA LEU A 196 21.17 8.72 2.12
C LEU A 196 21.74 9.90 1.33
N ARG A 197 21.79 11.10 1.92
CA ARG A 197 22.38 12.28 1.28
C ARG A 197 23.87 12.15 0.96
N THR A 198 24.59 11.30 1.69
CA THR A 198 26.01 11.05 1.41
C THR A 198 26.24 10.12 0.22
N LEU A 199 25.20 9.39 -0.20
CA LEU A 199 25.31 8.44 -1.30
C LEU A 199 25.21 9.17 -2.64
N THR A 200 26.10 8.82 -3.56
CA THR A 200 26.14 9.35 -4.93
C THR A 200 24.80 9.16 -5.66
N PHE A 201 24.08 8.09 -5.34
CA PHE A 201 22.73 7.81 -5.82
C PHE A 201 21.77 9.00 -5.61
N PHE A 202 21.80 9.62 -4.43
CA PHE A 202 20.84 10.65 -4.02
C PHE A 202 21.31 12.09 -4.26
N HIS A 203 22.50 12.30 -4.86
CA HIS A 203 23.02 13.66 -5.08
C HIS A 203 22.12 14.57 -5.94
N GLU A 204 21.32 13.99 -6.84
CA GLU A 204 20.37 14.76 -7.67
C GLU A 204 18.96 14.84 -7.07
N PHE A 205 18.72 14.26 -5.89
CA PHE A 205 17.43 14.23 -5.23
C PHE A 205 17.30 15.43 -4.30
N SER A 206 16.11 16.04 -4.29
CA SER A 206 15.71 17.04 -3.31
C SER A 206 15.42 16.41 -1.95
N HIS A 207 15.35 17.24 -0.91
CA HIS A 207 15.01 16.77 0.44
C HIS A 207 13.63 16.08 0.46
N ALA A 208 12.64 16.64 -0.24
CA ALA A 208 11.31 16.05 -0.30
C ALA A 208 11.33 14.66 -0.96
N GLU A 209 12.10 14.51 -2.05
CA GLU A 209 12.23 13.24 -2.76
C GLU A 209 12.97 12.18 -1.92
N ILE A 210 14.04 12.53 -1.21
CA ILE A 210 14.73 11.57 -0.31
C ILE A 210 13.77 11.11 0.80
N TRP A 211 12.97 12.03 1.35
CA TRP A 211 11.94 11.68 2.32
C TRP A 211 10.83 10.80 1.72
N GLU A 212 10.46 11.00 0.45
CA GLU A 212 9.57 10.08 -0.27
C GLU A 212 10.17 8.68 -0.37
N VAL A 213 11.48 8.58 -0.65
CA VAL A 213 12.17 7.30 -0.75
C VAL A 213 12.24 6.59 0.59
N LEU A 214 12.66 7.28 1.65
CA LEU A 214 12.69 6.72 3.00
C LEU A 214 11.32 6.14 3.38
N ARG A 215 10.26 6.89 3.09
CA ARG A 215 8.87 6.48 3.32
C ARG A 215 8.41 5.29 2.48
N ALA A 216 9.02 5.07 1.33
CA ALA A 216 8.70 4.02 0.37
C ALA A 216 9.69 2.84 0.41
N SER A 217 10.52 2.74 1.45
CA SER A 217 11.62 1.79 1.51
C SER A 217 11.72 1.06 2.85
N ASP A 218 12.26 -0.15 2.79
CA ASP A 218 12.64 -0.92 3.97
C ASP A 218 14.16 -0.93 4.13
N TRP A 219 14.62 -0.69 5.34
CA TRP A 219 16.03 -0.87 5.71
C TRP A 219 16.25 -2.30 6.17
N HIS A 220 17.28 -2.95 5.67
CA HIS A 220 17.69 -4.29 6.12
C HIS A 220 19.20 -4.36 6.30
N GLU A 221 19.62 -5.03 7.36
CA GLU A 221 21.00 -5.41 7.60
C GLU A 221 21.19 -6.88 7.29
N TYR A 222 22.26 -7.18 6.57
CA TYR A 222 22.70 -8.52 6.22
C TYR A 222 24.04 -8.80 6.88
N GLN A 223 24.21 -10.03 7.35
CA GLN A 223 25.47 -10.52 7.90
C GLN A 223 26.39 -11.00 6.78
N ASP A 224 27.67 -11.19 7.11
CA ASP A 224 28.66 -11.66 6.14
C ASP A 224 28.22 -13.00 5.50
N HIS A 225 28.40 -13.10 4.19
CA HIS A 225 27.99 -14.22 3.34
C HIS A 225 26.48 -14.51 3.25
N GLU A 226 25.62 -13.63 3.77
CA GLU A 226 24.17 -13.79 3.62
C GLU A 226 23.73 -13.50 2.18
N ASP A 227 22.84 -14.34 1.64
CA ASP A 227 22.26 -14.16 0.32
C ASP A 227 21.21 -13.05 0.35
N ILE A 228 21.43 -11.99 -0.43
CA ILE A 228 20.47 -10.88 -0.55
C ILE A 228 19.50 -11.14 -1.71
N VAL A 229 20.02 -11.66 -2.82
CA VAL A 229 19.26 -12.01 -4.03
C VAL A 229 19.85 -13.28 -4.64
N ARG A 230 19.03 -14.20 -5.11
CA ARG A 230 19.51 -15.39 -5.83
C ARG A 230 19.18 -15.36 -7.32
N GLU A 231 20.10 -15.87 -8.12
CA GLU A 231 19.92 -16.01 -9.56
C GLU A 231 18.67 -16.86 -9.88
N GLY A 232 17.87 -16.40 -10.85
CA GLY A 232 16.63 -17.06 -11.24
C GLY A 232 15.39 -16.71 -10.42
N GLU A 233 15.53 -16.03 -9.27
CA GLU A 233 14.39 -15.55 -8.49
C GLU A 233 13.56 -14.54 -9.28
N VAL A 234 12.25 -14.51 -8.99
CA VAL A 234 11.34 -13.49 -9.48
C VAL A 234 11.06 -12.58 -8.30
N ASP A 235 11.65 -11.39 -8.34
CA ASP A 235 11.51 -10.38 -7.30
C ASP A 235 11.44 -9.00 -7.98
N ASP A 236 10.46 -8.21 -7.57
CA ASP A 236 10.12 -6.91 -8.15
C ASP A 236 10.78 -5.75 -7.40
N ARG A 237 11.62 -6.06 -6.40
CA ARG A 237 12.36 -5.05 -5.64
C ARG A 237 13.63 -4.61 -6.34
N PHE A 238 14.06 -3.39 -6.06
CA PHE A 238 15.42 -2.96 -6.29
C PHE A 238 16.07 -2.56 -4.96
N TYR A 239 17.40 -2.50 -4.99
CA TYR A 239 18.23 -2.41 -3.80
C TYR A 239 19.25 -1.29 -3.97
N ILE A 240 19.50 -0.52 -2.92
CA ILE A 240 20.58 0.47 -2.84
C ILE A 240 21.47 0.10 -1.65
N ILE A 241 22.76 -0.02 -1.89
CA ILE A 241 23.74 -0.32 -0.84
C ILE A 241 23.99 0.97 -0.08
N VAL A 242 23.54 1.02 1.17
CA VAL A 242 23.72 2.18 2.03
C VAL A 242 25.08 2.12 2.72
N ALA A 243 25.44 0.95 3.25
CA ALA A 243 26.71 0.70 3.89
C ALA A 243 27.21 -0.72 3.60
N GLY A 244 28.52 -0.87 3.46
CA GLY A 244 29.16 -2.16 3.22
C GLY A 244 29.31 -2.47 1.74
N SER A 245 29.42 -3.76 1.42
CA SER A 245 29.69 -4.18 0.06
C SER A 245 29.15 -5.57 -0.23
N VAL A 246 28.87 -5.83 -1.50
CA VAL A 246 28.29 -7.11 -1.94
C VAL A 246 29.07 -7.68 -3.11
N LEU A 247 29.13 -9.00 -3.18
CA LEU A 247 29.67 -9.75 -4.30
C LEU A 247 28.57 -10.07 -5.30
N VAL A 248 28.88 -9.91 -6.58
CA VAL A 248 27.96 -10.20 -7.69
C VAL A 248 28.43 -11.46 -8.38
N GLN A 249 27.57 -12.48 -8.46
CA GLN A 249 27.89 -13.75 -9.09
C GLN A 249 26.84 -14.11 -10.13
N ALA A 250 27.24 -14.57 -11.31
CA ALA A 250 26.31 -15.09 -12.32
C ALA A 250 26.90 -16.35 -12.97
N ASN A 251 26.08 -17.38 -13.18
CA ASN A 251 26.52 -18.67 -13.72
C ASN A 251 27.72 -19.27 -12.94
N GLY A 252 27.78 -19.04 -11.62
CA GLY A 252 28.88 -19.48 -10.77
C GLY A 252 30.21 -18.71 -10.93
N MET A 253 30.25 -17.66 -11.76
CA MET A 253 31.41 -16.77 -11.92
C MET A 253 31.23 -15.48 -11.12
N ASN A 254 32.30 -15.02 -10.47
CA ASN A 254 32.33 -13.73 -9.80
C ASN A 254 32.48 -12.61 -10.84
N LEU A 255 31.46 -11.76 -10.95
CA LEU A 255 31.42 -10.64 -11.89
C LEU A 255 32.03 -9.36 -11.30
N GLY A 256 32.18 -9.29 -9.99
CA GLY A 256 32.74 -8.12 -9.30
C GLY A 256 32.06 -7.83 -7.98
N LYS A 257 32.31 -6.61 -7.49
CA LYS A 257 31.86 -6.13 -6.19
C LYS A 257 31.14 -4.80 -6.36
N LEU A 258 30.06 -4.60 -5.61
CA LEU A 258 29.35 -3.33 -5.50
C LEU A 258 29.51 -2.80 -4.06
N SER A 259 29.47 -1.49 -3.91
CA SER A 259 29.76 -0.79 -2.64
C SER A 259 28.76 0.33 -2.36
N ASN A 260 28.94 1.06 -1.25
CA ASN A 260 28.09 2.18 -0.86
C ASN A 260 27.70 3.09 -2.04
N GLY A 261 26.40 3.32 -2.20
CA GLY A 261 25.81 4.17 -3.24
C GLY A 261 25.52 3.44 -4.55
N ASP A 262 26.07 2.24 -4.76
CA ASP A 262 25.67 1.40 -5.88
C ASP A 262 24.26 0.82 -5.64
N CYS A 263 23.56 0.54 -6.75
CA CYS A 263 22.23 -0.06 -6.72
C CYS A 263 22.19 -1.33 -7.58
N PHE A 264 21.30 -2.26 -7.29
CA PHE A 264 21.10 -3.46 -8.12
C PHE A 264 19.64 -3.91 -8.15
N GLY A 265 19.33 -4.77 -9.11
CA GLY A 265 17.97 -5.25 -9.34
C GLY A 265 17.15 -4.34 -10.26
N GLU A 266 17.81 -3.46 -11.01
CA GLU A 266 17.20 -2.53 -11.95
C GLU A 266 16.41 -3.19 -13.09
N THR A 267 16.69 -4.46 -13.38
CA THR A 267 15.96 -5.26 -14.38
C THR A 267 14.55 -5.66 -13.94
N SER A 268 14.23 -5.53 -12.65
CA SER A 268 12.92 -5.81 -12.06
C SER A 268 11.79 -4.87 -12.51
N TYR A 269 12.12 -3.73 -13.14
CA TYR A 269 11.11 -2.85 -13.74
C TYR A 269 10.32 -3.54 -14.87
N VAL A 270 10.88 -4.59 -15.47
CA VAL A 270 10.17 -5.42 -16.44
C VAL A 270 9.43 -6.53 -15.70
N ARG A 271 8.09 -6.46 -15.70
CA ARG A 271 7.24 -7.47 -15.06
C ARG A 271 7.62 -8.89 -15.51
N GLY A 272 7.95 -9.74 -14.55
CA GLY A 272 8.30 -11.15 -14.78
C GLY A 272 9.77 -11.39 -15.17
N ALA A 273 10.62 -10.37 -15.17
CA ALA A 273 12.05 -10.57 -15.32
C ALA A 273 12.63 -11.37 -14.15
N ARG A 274 13.51 -12.33 -14.48
CA ARG A 274 14.25 -13.11 -13.48
C ARG A 274 15.57 -12.43 -13.16
N ARG A 275 16.04 -12.63 -11.93
CA ARG A 275 17.39 -12.23 -11.51
C ARG A 275 18.44 -12.90 -12.39
N GLN A 276 19.34 -12.11 -12.95
CA GLN A 276 20.43 -12.58 -13.82
C GLN A 276 21.72 -12.89 -13.05
N ALA A 277 21.77 -12.53 -11.78
CA ALA A 277 22.91 -12.72 -10.90
C ALA A 277 22.41 -12.92 -9.46
N SER A 278 23.20 -13.64 -8.67
CA SER A 278 23.11 -13.68 -7.22
C SER A 278 23.92 -12.54 -6.62
N ILE A 279 23.44 -12.01 -5.50
CA ILE A 279 24.07 -10.95 -4.73
C ILE A 279 24.23 -11.45 -3.31
N GLN A 280 25.47 -11.47 -2.83
CA GLN A 280 25.83 -11.94 -1.50
C GLN A 280 26.54 -10.84 -0.72
N ALA A 281 26.23 -10.71 0.57
CA ALA A 281 26.92 -9.81 1.46
C ALA A 281 28.41 -10.16 1.60
N ASP A 282 29.28 -9.14 1.57
CA ASP A 282 30.72 -9.23 1.78
C ASP A 282 31.09 -8.32 2.97
N GLY A 283 31.04 -8.92 4.16
CA GLY A 283 30.95 -8.25 5.44
C GLY A 283 29.51 -7.88 5.84
N GLN A 284 29.38 -7.03 6.86
CA GLN A 284 28.08 -6.47 7.25
C GLN A 284 27.62 -5.45 6.20
N VAL A 285 26.38 -5.58 5.74
CA VAL A 285 25.81 -4.71 4.70
C VAL A 285 24.46 -4.17 5.12
N THR A 286 24.29 -2.86 5.01
CA THR A 286 22.99 -2.19 5.18
C THR A 286 22.44 -1.83 3.80
N ILE A 287 21.23 -2.27 3.51
CA ILE A 287 20.57 -2.10 2.21
C ILE A 287 19.22 -1.44 2.37
N LEU A 288 18.97 -0.47 1.50
CA LEU A 288 17.66 0.10 1.26
C LEU A 288 16.95 -0.73 0.20
N ARG A 289 15.80 -1.33 0.55
CA ARG A 289 14.97 -2.12 -0.37
C ARG A 289 13.74 -1.31 -0.77
N VAL A 290 13.42 -1.31 -2.05
CA VAL A 290 12.27 -0.58 -2.58
C VAL A 290 11.54 -1.46 -3.58
N SER A 291 10.24 -1.69 -3.38
CA SER A 291 9.45 -2.46 -4.34
C SER A 291 9.07 -1.61 -5.56
N SER A 292 8.87 -2.26 -6.71
CA SER A 292 8.36 -1.61 -7.91
C SER A 292 6.99 -0.96 -7.68
N THR A 293 6.15 -1.59 -6.86
CA THR A 293 4.81 -1.09 -6.49
C THR A 293 4.86 0.17 -5.63
N LEU A 294 5.80 0.25 -4.67
CA LEU A 294 6.00 1.43 -3.83
C LEU A 294 6.63 2.57 -4.64
N MET A 295 7.46 2.25 -5.64
CA MET A 295 7.97 3.26 -6.57
C MET A 295 6.87 3.88 -7.45
N GLU A 296 5.84 3.12 -7.86
CA GLU A 296 4.69 3.72 -8.58
C GLU A 296 3.95 4.78 -7.74
N GLN A 297 4.17 4.81 -6.42
CA GLN A 297 3.49 5.69 -5.47
C GLN A 297 4.29 6.97 -5.12
N VAL A 298 5.61 7.00 -5.35
CA VAL A 298 6.38 8.23 -5.17
C VAL A 298 6.09 9.22 -6.31
N SER A 299 6.39 10.51 -6.09
CA SER A 299 6.07 11.55 -7.08
C SER A 299 6.73 11.27 -8.44
N SER A 300 6.11 11.72 -9.53
CA SER A 300 6.66 11.57 -10.89
C SER A 300 8.07 12.17 -11.04
N ALA A 301 8.37 13.22 -10.27
CA ALA A 301 9.70 13.82 -10.20
C ALA A 301 10.72 12.84 -9.58
N CYS A 302 10.37 12.23 -8.44
CA CYS A 302 11.18 11.21 -7.79
C CYS A 302 11.39 10.00 -8.71
N GLN A 303 10.33 9.47 -9.33
CA GLN A 303 10.43 8.35 -10.27
C GLN A 303 11.38 8.67 -11.44
N LEU A 304 11.33 9.89 -11.99
CA LEU A 304 12.22 10.32 -13.07
C LEU A 304 13.69 10.33 -12.62
N ARG A 305 13.97 10.78 -11.40
CA ARG A 305 15.34 10.79 -10.85
C ARG A 305 15.89 9.37 -10.70
N PHE A 306 15.08 8.45 -10.17
CA PHE A 306 15.44 7.03 -10.13
C PHE A 306 15.76 6.46 -11.50
N ASN A 307 14.86 6.64 -12.47
CA ASN A 307 15.06 6.15 -13.81
C ASN A 307 16.35 6.70 -14.43
N LYS A 308 16.67 7.98 -14.20
CA LYS A 308 17.91 8.58 -14.68
C LYS A 308 19.15 7.93 -14.06
N VAL A 309 19.14 7.65 -12.75
CA VAL A 309 20.26 6.98 -12.06
C VAL A 309 20.40 5.53 -12.53
N PHE A 310 19.30 4.80 -12.70
CA PHE A 310 19.33 3.43 -13.24
C PHE A 310 19.89 3.36 -14.65
N LEU A 311 19.43 4.23 -15.55
CA LEU A 311 19.95 4.29 -16.91
C LEU A 311 21.46 4.57 -16.90
N LYS A 312 21.94 5.47 -16.04
CA LYS A 312 23.36 5.76 -15.90
C LYS A 312 24.16 4.57 -15.36
N SER A 313 23.62 3.84 -14.38
CA SER A 313 24.23 2.63 -13.83
C SER A 313 24.35 1.52 -14.88
N LEU A 314 23.26 1.25 -15.61
CA LEU A 314 23.22 0.27 -16.72
C LEU A 314 24.23 0.60 -17.82
N ILE A 315 24.31 1.85 -18.24
CA ILE A 315 25.27 2.29 -19.26
C ILE A 315 26.72 2.05 -18.79
N THR A 316 27.03 2.43 -17.55
CA THR A 316 28.37 2.21 -16.97
C THR A 316 28.72 0.72 -16.94
N ARG A 317 27.78 -0.14 -16.54
CA ARG A 317 27.99 -1.60 -16.51
C ARG A 317 28.20 -2.20 -17.89
N LEU A 318 27.39 -1.82 -18.88
CA LEU A 318 27.54 -2.28 -20.26
C LEU A 318 28.91 -1.86 -20.85
N GLN A 319 29.36 -0.65 -20.54
CA GLN A 319 30.69 -0.18 -20.96
C GLN A 319 31.82 -0.98 -20.29
N SER A 320 31.67 -1.32 -19.00
CA SER A 320 32.66 -2.15 -18.29
C SER A 320 32.69 -3.61 -18.76
N ALA A 321 31.53 -4.18 -19.14
CA ALA A 321 31.44 -5.53 -19.67
C ALA A 321 31.94 -5.63 -21.12
N GLY A 322 31.78 -4.57 -21.92
CA GLY A 322 32.30 -4.49 -23.29
C GLY A 322 33.82 -4.29 -23.40
N GLY A 323 34.46 -3.80 -22.33
CA GLY A 323 35.92 -3.55 -22.28
C GLY A 323 36.78 -4.77 -21.93
N ALA A 324 36.17 -5.90 -21.56
CA ALA A 324 36.90 -7.12 -21.18
C ALA A 324 37.29 -8.04 -22.37
N ASN A 325 37.13 -7.56 -23.61
CA ASN A 325 37.35 -8.33 -24.85
C ASN A 325 38.36 -7.67 -25.82
N THR A 326 39.31 -6.89 -25.32
CA THR A 326 40.45 -6.37 -26.10
C THR A 326 41.75 -6.55 -25.35
#